data_AF-A0AAN8KPC7-F1
#
_entry.id   AF-A0AAN8KPC7-F1
#
_cell.length_a   1.000
_cell.length_b   1.000
_cell.length_c   1.000
_cell.angle_alpha   90.00
_cell.angle_beta   90.00
_cell.angle_gamma   90.00
#
_symmetry.space_group_name_H-M   'P 1'
#
loop_
_entity.id
_entity.type
_entity.pdbx_description
1 polymer ?
#
loop_
_entity_poly.entity_id
_entity_poly.type
_entity_poly.pdbx_seq_one_letter_code
_entity_poly.pdbx_strand_id
1 'polypeptide(L)'
;MSGRDLHGFITNCRTEDLEKLTLRMKDGLGSSKYKPAEYEKLHAIVDAKRLQSAHIAQKVKRTLRAAKETKESSLLRQHRQVWSRENIKLANAGEKAEAELQGFLRPNGLGSRTDKGILSELLDHELLLESELEAFRCATVEPIWQLRDDLQYRLTEVQHQQHHQPPQLADWEKVLHQVNFVKDQQDAINEKLHTEYLAIEEDILSLGVEESSTKTADCLVQVDQVPEEVLYLDCPYPGLTASLIQEFQSLSEKYQSRLQSVQDRLQGLDRFCGWSADDHLRFQMTVSQYPHDLHNHRALYMDMLQRLFPHRSRQELINHKLSWDWQRFTQTQLRVVAQSWQRDRADLLFKVLVTLEEARQAYQEELALHTDRQHQQEICSRLSDKTLGLVPSWASGNVIRSREAVFDWH
;
A
#
# COMPACT_ATOMS: atom_id res chain seq x y z
N MET A 1 -41.49 -18.65 26.01
CA MET A 1 -42.25 -18.79 27.28
C MET A 1 -43.49 -19.62 26.96
N SER A 2 -43.65 -20.78 27.60
CA SER A 2 -44.65 -21.81 27.27
C SER A 2 -46.01 -21.47 27.90
N GLY A 3 -47.09 -21.57 27.12
CA GLY A 3 -48.46 -21.20 27.49
C GLY A 3 -49.16 -22.16 28.47
N ARG A 4 -48.55 -22.45 29.62
CA ARG A 4 -49.16 -23.27 30.70
C ARG A 4 -49.74 -22.48 31.87
N ASP A 5 -49.62 -21.15 31.90
CA ASP A 5 -50.00 -20.33 33.06
C ASP A 5 -51.40 -19.67 32.97
N LEU A 6 -52.20 -19.99 31.95
CA LEU A 6 -53.50 -19.32 31.70
C LEU A 6 -54.72 -20.03 32.31
N HIS A 7 -54.56 -21.09 33.10
CA HIS A 7 -55.71 -21.86 33.58
C HIS A 7 -56.40 -21.30 34.85
N GLY A 8 -55.94 -20.17 35.38
CA GLY A 8 -56.39 -19.63 36.67
C GLY A 8 -57.58 -18.66 36.64
N PHE A 9 -58.05 -18.21 35.47
CA PHE A 9 -58.99 -17.09 35.38
C PHE A 9 -60.33 -17.40 34.69
N ILE A 10 -60.94 -18.55 35.00
CA ILE A 10 -62.36 -18.77 34.67
C ILE A 10 -63.11 -19.17 35.94
N THR A 11 -63.72 -18.20 36.60
CA THR A 11 -64.70 -18.41 37.67
C THR A 11 -66.10 -18.26 37.10
N ASN A 12 -66.78 -19.39 36.86
CA ASN A 12 -68.22 -19.42 36.59
C ASN A 12 -68.97 -18.99 37.86
N CYS A 13 -69.53 -17.78 37.85
CA CYS A 13 -70.37 -17.27 38.94
C CYS A 13 -71.80 -17.82 38.80
N ARG A 14 -72.29 -18.58 39.79
CA ARG A 14 -73.70 -18.99 39.86
C ARG A 14 -74.54 -17.83 40.40
N THR A 15 -75.70 -17.58 39.80
CA THR A 15 -76.61 -16.47 40.15
C THR A 15 -77.07 -16.50 41.61
N GLU A 16 -77.21 -17.69 42.20
CA GLU A 16 -77.55 -17.87 43.63
C GLU A 16 -76.46 -17.35 44.58
N ASP A 17 -75.19 -17.36 44.16
CA ASP A 17 -74.07 -16.84 44.96
C ASP A 17 -74.01 -15.31 44.88
N LEU A 18 -74.47 -14.72 43.78
CA LEU A 18 -74.56 -13.27 43.59
C LEU A 18 -75.74 -12.69 44.41
N GLU A 19 -76.89 -13.37 44.44
CA GLU A 19 -78.02 -12.98 45.30
C GLU A 19 -77.66 -13.07 46.79
N LYS A 20 -76.96 -14.12 47.21
CA LYS A 20 -76.44 -14.23 48.59
C LYS A 20 -75.37 -13.18 48.91
N LEU A 21 -74.56 -12.75 47.95
CA LEU A 21 -73.56 -11.69 48.14
C LEU A 21 -74.22 -10.30 48.23
N THR A 22 -75.23 -10.03 47.41
CA THR A 22 -75.99 -8.77 47.44
C THR A 22 -76.84 -8.63 48.70
N LEU A 23 -77.46 -9.71 49.19
CA LEU A 23 -78.14 -9.71 50.50
C LEU A 23 -77.16 -9.44 51.65
N ARG A 24 -75.96 -10.05 51.63
CA ARG A 24 -74.91 -9.79 52.63
C ARG A 24 -74.36 -8.36 52.60
N MET A 25 -74.23 -7.76 51.41
CA MET A 25 -73.85 -6.33 51.27
C MET A 25 -74.98 -5.40 51.75
N LYS A 26 -76.25 -5.76 51.52
CA LYS A 26 -77.43 -4.97 51.91
C LYS A 26 -77.66 -4.97 53.43
N ASP A 27 -77.35 -6.10 54.09
CA ASP A 27 -77.43 -6.25 55.55
C ASP A 27 -76.14 -5.79 56.29
N GLY A 28 -75.21 -5.15 55.58
CA GLY A 28 -73.97 -4.58 56.16
C GLY A 28 -72.92 -5.61 56.59
N LEU A 29 -73.13 -6.89 56.32
CA LEU A 29 -72.23 -8.00 56.66
C LEU A 29 -71.24 -8.25 55.51
N GLY A 30 -70.36 -7.28 55.28
CA GLY A 30 -69.21 -7.45 54.39
C GLY A 30 -68.31 -8.58 54.89
N SER A 31 -67.83 -9.44 53.98
CA SER A 31 -66.89 -10.52 54.31
C SER A 31 -65.63 -9.95 54.96
N SER A 32 -65.36 -10.28 56.23
CA SER A 32 -64.17 -9.85 56.99
C SER A 32 -62.85 -10.45 56.46
N LYS A 33 -62.91 -11.29 55.43
CA LYS A 33 -61.73 -11.95 54.85
C LYS A 33 -60.88 -11.03 53.97
N TYR A 34 -61.40 -9.88 53.55
CA TYR A 34 -60.64 -8.93 52.74
C TYR A 34 -60.44 -7.64 53.53
N LYS A 35 -59.19 -7.38 53.93
CA LYS A 35 -58.79 -6.11 54.54
C LYS A 35 -58.95 -4.97 53.51
N PRO A 36 -59.31 -3.75 53.92
CA PRO A 36 -59.35 -2.60 53.01
C PRO A 36 -58.00 -2.48 52.28
N ALA A 37 -58.03 -2.33 50.95
CA ALA A 37 -56.80 -2.10 50.20
C ALA A 37 -56.21 -0.76 50.61
N GLU A 38 -55.08 -0.77 51.31
CA GLU A 38 -54.37 0.44 51.74
C GLU A 38 -53.61 1.01 50.53
N TYR A 39 -54.35 1.69 49.64
CA TYR A 39 -53.82 2.28 48.41
C TYR A 39 -52.64 3.22 48.64
N GLU A 40 -52.61 3.92 49.78
CA GLU A 40 -51.48 4.77 50.17
C GLU A 40 -50.19 3.97 50.39
N LYS A 41 -50.27 2.81 51.05
CA LYS A 41 -49.09 1.95 51.24
C LYS A 41 -48.64 1.33 49.93
N LEU A 42 -49.58 0.97 49.06
CA LEU A 42 -49.25 0.46 47.73
C LEU A 42 -48.58 1.54 46.86
N HIS A 43 -49.08 2.78 46.90
CA HIS A 43 -48.46 3.92 46.23
C HIS A 43 -47.06 4.19 46.76
N ALA A 44 -46.87 4.20 48.08
CA ALA A 44 -45.55 4.36 48.68
C ALA A 44 -44.56 3.27 48.25
N ILE A 45 -45.01 2.01 48.13
CA ILE A 45 -44.17 0.90 47.62
C ILE A 45 -43.83 1.12 46.15
N VAL A 46 -44.80 1.51 45.32
CA VAL A 46 -44.58 1.78 43.89
C VAL A 46 -43.62 2.94 43.69
N ASP A 47 -43.78 4.03 44.43
CA ASP A 47 -42.90 5.21 44.34
C ASP A 47 -41.50 4.92 44.88
N ALA A 48 -41.39 4.14 45.96
CA ALA A 48 -40.09 3.64 46.44
C ALA A 48 -39.41 2.75 45.38
N LYS A 49 -40.16 1.89 44.68
CA LYS A 49 -39.64 1.06 43.58
C LYS A 49 -39.27 1.89 42.35
N ARG A 50 -40.03 2.93 42.01
CA ARG A 50 -39.69 3.88 40.94
C ARG A 50 -38.39 4.61 41.25
N LEU A 51 -38.22 5.09 42.48
CA LEU A 51 -37.02 5.78 42.93
C LEU A 51 -35.80 4.83 42.95
N GLN A 52 -35.99 3.59 43.40
CA GLN A 52 -34.97 2.54 43.33
C GLN A 52 -34.55 2.24 41.88
N SER A 53 -35.53 2.12 40.97
CA SER A 53 -35.27 1.90 39.54
C SER A 53 -34.51 3.07 38.90
N ALA A 54 -34.91 4.31 39.20
CA ALA A 54 -34.23 5.51 38.73
C ALA A 54 -32.76 5.58 39.22
N HIS A 55 -32.51 5.22 40.48
CA HIS A 55 -31.16 5.15 41.03
C HIS A 55 -30.31 4.07 40.34
N ILE A 56 -30.88 2.89 40.05
CA ILE A 56 -30.18 1.84 39.28
C ILE A 56 -29.88 2.33 37.86
N ALA A 57 -30.83 2.96 37.17
CA ALA A 57 -30.62 3.51 35.83
C ALA A 57 -29.53 4.58 35.82
N GLN A 58 -29.49 5.46 36.82
CA GLN A 58 -28.42 6.45 36.98
C GLN A 58 -27.05 5.78 37.20
N LYS A 59 -26.99 4.74 38.05
CA LYS A 59 -25.75 3.98 38.28
C LYS A 59 -25.26 3.30 37.00
N VAL A 60 -26.16 2.68 36.23
CA VAL A 60 -25.84 2.09 34.92
C VAL A 60 -25.32 3.15 33.94
N LYS A 61 -25.94 4.32 33.88
CA LYS A 61 -25.47 5.42 33.01
C LYS A 61 -24.07 5.90 33.40
N ARG A 62 -23.76 5.97 34.70
CA ARG A 62 -22.43 6.33 35.21
C ARG A 62 -21.38 5.27 34.88
N THR A 63 -21.68 3.99 35.07
CA THR A 63 -20.75 2.90 34.74
C THR A 63 -20.49 2.81 33.24
N LEU A 64 -21.51 3.00 32.40
CA LEU A 64 -21.34 3.04 30.94
C LEU A 64 -20.45 4.20 30.47
N ARG A 65 -20.61 5.40 31.07
CA ARG A 65 -19.74 6.54 30.78
C ARG A 65 -18.28 6.26 31.18
N ALA A 66 -18.05 5.78 32.40
CA ALA A 66 -16.71 5.43 32.87
C ALA A 66 -16.06 4.33 32.01
N ALA A 67 -16.83 3.34 31.57
CA ALA A 67 -16.34 2.29 30.66
C ALA A 67 -15.97 2.87 29.28
N LYS A 68 -16.77 3.79 28.74
CA LYS A 68 -16.48 4.48 27.48
C LYS A 68 -15.21 5.34 27.59
N GLU A 69 -15.06 6.10 28.67
CA GLU A 69 -13.89 6.94 28.95
C GLU A 69 -12.61 6.11 29.11
N THR A 70 -12.70 4.98 29.83
CA THR A 70 -11.58 4.05 29.98
C THR A 70 -11.16 3.44 28.63
N LYS A 71 -12.14 3.04 27.80
CA LYS A 71 -11.88 2.52 26.46
C LYS A 71 -11.20 3.57 25.57
N GLU A 72 -11.71 4.79 25.58
CA GLU A 72 -11.15 5.91 24.81
C GLU A 72 -9.73 6.24 25.27
N SER A 73 -9.51 6.31 26.58
CA SER A 73 -8.18 6.56 27.16
C SER A 73 -7.17 5.49 26.77
N SER A 74 -7.60 4.21 26.74
CA SER A 74 -6.76 3.10 26.29
C SER A 74 -6.43 3.19 24.80
N LEU A 75 -7.39 3.55 23.94
CA LEU A 75 -7.18 3.73 22.50
C LEU A 75 -6.23 4.90 22.23
N LEU A 76 -6.44 6.05 22.87
CA LEU A 76 -5.57 7.21 22.72
C LEU A 76 -4.14 6.92 23.16
N ARG A 77 -3.95 6.13 24.22
CA ARG A 77 -2.62 5.68 24.64
C ARG A 77 -1.95 4.81 23.58
N GLN A 78 -2.70 3.90 22.95
CA GLN A 78 -2.19 3.08 21.84
C GLN A 78 -1.80 3.94 20.64
N HIS A 79 -2.63 4.91 20.24
CA HIS A 79 -2.31 5.84 19.15
C HIS A 79 -1.06 6.67 19.45
N ARG A 80 -0.93 7.21 20.66
CA ARG A 80 0.28 7.95 21.07
C ARG A 80 1.54 7.09 20.99
N GLN A 81 1.45 5.81 21.35
CA GLN A 81 2.57 4.89 21.23
C GLN A 81 2.96 4.66 19.77
N VAL A 82 1.98 4.49 18.87
CA VAL A 82 2.21 4.34 17.43
C VAL A 82 2.89 5.60 16.87
N TRP A 83 2.33 6.78 17.15
CA TRP A 83 2.89 8.04 16.67
C TRP A 83 4.27 8.34 17.23
N SER A 84 4.54 8.02 18.50
CA SER A 84 5.89 8.18 19.07
C SER A 84 6.91 7.32 18.35
N ARG A 85 6.55 6.07 18.01
CA ARG A 85 7.44 5.18 17.23
C ARG A 85 7.63 5.67 15.80
N GLU A 86 6.55 6.10 15.15
CA GLU A 86 6.64 6.60 13.78
C GLU A 86 7.44 7.90 13.72
N ASN A 87 7.32 8.80 14.70
CA ASN A 87 8.12 10.01 14.78
C ASN A 87 9.62 9.71 14.85
N ILE A 88 10.03 8.73 15.65
CA ILE A 88 11.43 8.29 15.71
C ILE A 88 11.88 7.70 14.38
N LYS A 89 11.03 6.85 13.77
CA LYS A 89 11.32 6.24 12.46
C LYS A 89 11.47 7.29 11.37
N LEU A 90 10.60 8.29 11.33
CA LEU A 90 10.64 9.39 10.36
C LEU A 90 11.84 10.30 10.61
N ALA A 91 12.17 10.61 11.86
CA ALA A 91 13.39 11.36 12.20
C ALA A 91 14.64 10.65 11.68
N ASN A 92 14.78 9.35 11.98
CA ASN A 92 15.92 8.56 11.49
C ASN A 92 15.94 8.44 9.96
N ALA A 93 14.78 8.33 9.31
CA ALA A 93 14.69 8.30 7.86
C ALA A 93 15.05 9.65 7.24
N GLY A 94 14.66 10.75 7.87
CA GLY A 94 15.03 12.12 7.51
C GLY A 94 16.54 12.32 7.62
N GLU A 95 17.13 12.02 8.78
CA GLU A 95 18.60 12.09 8.99
C GLU A 95 19.36 11.25 7.95
N LYS A 96 18.84 10.06 7.62
CA LYS A 96 19.45 9.20 6.60
C LYS A 96 19.35 9.81 5.20
N ALA A 97 18.18 10.32 4.80
CA ALA A 97 17.99 10.94 3.50
C ALA A 97 18.86 12.20 3.35
N GLU A 98 18.94 13.01 4.41
CA GLU A 98 19.81 14.18 4.47
C GLU A 98 21.28 13.79 4.33
N ALA A 99 21.74 12.75 5.04
CA ALA A 99 23.12 12.25 4.89
C ALA A 99 23.40 11.70 3.48
N GLU A 100 22.43 11.06 2.83
CA GLU A 100 22.54 10.61 1.43
C GLU A 100 22.63 11.78 0.45
N LEU A 101 21.81 12.83 0.64
CA LEU A 101 21.85 14.07 -0.13
C LEU A 101 23.19 14.80 0.04
N GLN A 102 23.66 14.98 1.28
CA GLN A 102 24.97 15.56 1.57
C GLN A 102 26.13 14.71 1.01
N GLY A 103 25.94 13.39 0.93
CA GLY A 103 26.86 12.47 0.27
C GLY A 103 26.93 12.71 -1.24
N PHE A 104 25.76 12.93 -1.88
CA PHE A 104 25.64 13.25 -3.30
C PHE A 104 26.22 14.63 -3.65
N LEU A 105 25.95 15.63 -2.82
CA LEU A 105 26.42 17.01 -3.01
C LEU A 105 27.93 17.18 -2.76
N ARG A 106 28.59 16.19 -2.12
CA ARG A 106 30.03 16.24 -1.87
C ARG A 106 30.82 16.16 -3.18
N PRO A 107 31.95 16.88 -3.33
CA PRO A 107 32.70 16.99 -4.60
C PRO A 107 33.22 15.68 -5.22
N ASN A 108 33.16 14.57 -4.48
CA ASN A 108 33.61 13.24 -4.92
C ASN A 108 32.46 12.36 -5.48
N GLY A 109 31.21 12.82 -5.47
CA GLY A 109 30.03 12.03 -5.87
C GLY A 109 29.85 11.86 -7.39
N LEU A 110 30.26 12.84 -8.20
CA LEU A 110 30.15 12.81 -9.67
C LEU A 110 31.48 13.20 -10.32
N GLY A 111 31.92 12.39 -11.29
CA GLY A 111 33.27 12.43 -11.85
C GLY A 111 33.53 13.49 -12.93
N SER A 112 32.50 14.21 -13.40
CA SER A 112 32.67 15.18 -14.50
C SER A 112 32.85 16.62 -14.03
N ARG A 113 33.56 17.42 -14.85
CA ARG A 113 33.80 18.85 -14.62
C ARG A 113 32.54 19.71 -14.83
N THR A 114 31.60 19.25 -15.65
CA THR A 114 30.29 19.90 -15.86
C THR A 114 29.40 19.74 -14.63
N ASP A 115 29.53 18.60 -13.95
CA ASP A 115 28.75 18.26 -12.76
C ASP A 115 29.13 19.14 -11.57
N LYS A 116 30.39 19.59 -11.50
CA LYS A 116 30.88 20.47 -10.43
C LYS A 116 30.25 21.87 -10.44
N GLY A 117 29.88 22.40 -11.62
CA GLY A 117 29.20 23.69 -11.73
C GLY A 117 27.78 23.61 -11.18
N ILE A 118 27.04 22.60 -11.61
CA ILE A 118 25.67 22.31 -11.14
C ILE A 118 25.65 22.02 -9.63
N LEU A 119 26.63 21.26 -9.12
CA LEU A 119 26.76 21.01 -7.68
C LEU A 119 27.02 22.28 -6.87
N SER A 120 27.80 23.23 -7.40
CA SER A 120 28.01 24.52 -6.75
C SER A 120 26.72 25.34 -6.69
N GLU A 121 25.97 25.39 -7.79
CA GLU A 121 24.66 26.07 -7.84
C GLU A 121 23.66 25.44 -6.86
N LEU A 122 23.63 24.10 -6.75
CA LEU A 122 22.78 23.39 -5.79
C LEU A 122 23.16 23.68 -4.32
N LEU A 123 24.45 23.74 -4.01
CA LEU A 123 24.94 24.11 -2.68
C LEU A 123 24.61 25.57 -2.32
N ASP A 124 24.73 26.48 -3.29
CA ASP A 124 24.34 27.89 -3.11
C ASP A 124 22.83 27.99 -2.85
N HIS A 125 22.00 27.21 -3.54
CA HIS A 125 20.57 27.11 -3.29
C HIS A 125 20.24 26.51 -1.92
N GLU A 126 20.97 25.50 -1.45
CA GLU A 126 20.80 24.92 -0.10
C GLU A 126 21.05 25.98 0.99
N LEU A 127 22.14 26.73 0.88
CA LEU A 127 22.46 27.83 1.81
C LEU A 127 21.41 28.95 1.79
N LEU A 128 20.88 29.28 0.61
CA LEU A 128 19.80 30.25 0.48
C LEU A 128 18.52 29.74 1.17
N LEU A 129 18.15 28.48 0.96
CA LEU A 129 16.98 27.87 1.60
C LEU A 129 17.12 27.82 3.12
N GLU A 130 18.30 27.47 3.65
CA GLU A 130 18.56 27.52 5.10
C GLU A 130 18.38 28.94 5.65
N SER A 131 18.91 29.94 4.95
CA SER A 131 18.74 31.35 5.33
C SER A 131 17.27 31.79 5.28
N GLU A 132 16.52 31.40 4.26
CA GLU A 132 15.09 31.72 4.12
C GLU A 132 14.24 31.03 5.20
N LEU A 133 14.54 29.77 5.52
CA LEU A 133 13.90 29.04 6.61
C LEU A 133 14.18 29.67 7.97
N GLU A 134 15.43 30.10 8.22
CA GLU A 134 15.79 30.81 9.44
C GLU A 134 15.06 32.15 9.55
N ALA A 135 15.01 32.91 8.45
CA ALA A 135 14.26 34.17 8.37
C ALA A 135 12.76 33.95 8.62
N PHE A 136 12.17 32.90 8.03
CA PHE A 136 10.78 32.51 8.25
C PHE A 136 10.52 32.13 9.71
N ARG A 137 11.41 31.34 10.33
CA ARG A 137 11.34 30.98 11.75
C ARG A 137 11.40 32.23 12.64
N CYS A 138 12.33 33.14 12.35
CA CYS A 138 12.45 34.41 13.06
C CYS A 138 11.23 35.31 12.88
N ALA A 139 10.57 35.28 11.71
CA ALA A 139 9.40 36.11 11.44
C ALA A 139 8.10 35.56 12.04
N THR A 140 8.01 34.25 12.29
CA THR A 140 6.77 33.57 12.75
C THR A 140 6.84 33.12 14.20
N VAL A 141 7.93 32.47 14.60
CA VAL A 141 8.07 31.85 15.91
C VAL A 141 8.46 32.89 16.95
N GLU A 142 9.51 33.68 16.68
CA GLU A 142 10.06 34.64 17.65
C GLU A 142 9.02 35.67 18.16
N PRO A 143 8.15 36.27 17.32
CA PRO A 143 7.13 37.20 17.82
C PRO A 143 6.11 36.55 18.76
N ILE A 144 5.81 35.26 18.56
CA ILE A 144 4.90 34.50 19.44
C ILE A 144 5.57 34.23 20.79
N TRP A 145 6.86 33.88 20.80
CA TRP A 145 7.62 33.68 22.04
C TRP A 145 7.76 34.98 22.81
N GLN A 146 8.11 36.07 22.14
CA GLN A 146 8.19 37.41 22.72
C GLN A 146 6.83 37.85 23.30
N LEU A 147 5.74 37.68 22.54
CA LEU A 147 4.40 37.98 23.03
C LEU A 147 4.05 37.16 24.27
N ARG A 148 4.37 35.86 24.28
CA ARG A 148 4.10 35.00 25.43
C ARG A 148 4.88 35.46 26.66
N ASP A 149 6.18 35.74 26.51
CA ASP A 149 7.05 36.14 27.61
C ASP A 149 6.65 37.51 28.15
N ASP A 150 6.27 38.46 27.28
CA ASP A 150 5.69 39.75 27.64
C ASP A 150 4.39 39.60 28.43
N LEU A 151 3.49 38.73 27.97
CA LEU A 151 2.23 38.44 28.66
C LEU A 151 2.48 37.79 30.03
N GLN A 152 3.44 36.89 30.12
CA GLN A 152 3.81 36.24 31.37
C GLN A 152 4.43 37.24 32.35
N TYR A 153 5.33 38.11 31.89
CA TYR A 153 5.89 39.19 32.69
C TYR A 153 4.79 40.12 33.22
N ARG A 154 3.90 40.62 32.36
CA ARG A 154 2.77 41.47 32.77
C ARG A 154 1.83 40.78 33.73
N LEU A 155 1.55 39.49 33.53
CA LEU A 155 0.74 38.71 34.47
C LEU A 155 1.40 38.63 35.85
N THR A 156 2.72 38.42 35.90
CA THR A 156 3.45 38.45 37.17
C THR A 156 3.46 39.85 37.79
N GLU A 157 3.67 40.93 37.03
CA GLU A 157 3.61 42.30 37.54
C GLU A 157 2.23 42.65 38.13
N VAL A 158 1.15 42.30 37.44
CA VAL A 158 -0.22 42.51 37.92
C VAL A 158 -0.47 41.74 39.22
N GLN A 159 0.08 40.53 39.37
CA GLN A 159 0.00 39.77 40.63
C GLN A 159 0.79 40.44 41.77
N HIS A 160 1.94 41.06 41.50
CA HIS A 160 2.73 41.80 42.50
C HIS A 160 2.10 43.17 42.84
N GLN A 161 1.41 43.81 41.90
CA GLN A 161 0.75 45.12 42.06
C GLN A 161 -0.62 45.05 42.76
N GLN A 162 -1.14 43.85 43.04
CA GLN A 162 -2.41 43.63 43.77
C GLN A 162 -2.49 44.31 45.15
N HIS A 163 -1.38 44.82 45.69
CA HIS A 163 -1.35 45.57 46.95
C HIS A 163 -1.57 47.08 46.83
N HIS A 164 -1.52 47.70 45.64
CA HIS A 164 -1.56 49.16 45.56
C HIS A 164 -2.51 49.80 44.53
N GLN A 165 -3.00 49.13 43.47
CA GLN A 165 -4.09 49.65 42.60
C GLN A 165 -4.57 48.61 41.56
N PRO A 166 -5.85 48.65 41.11
CA PRO A 166 -6.32 47.82 40.00
C PRO A 166 -5.73 48.27 38.64
N PRO A 167 -5.44 47.34 37.71
CA PRO A 167 -4.90 47.67 36.39
C PRO A 167 -5.90 48.50 35.56
N GLN A 168 -5.39 49.52 34.86
CA GLN A 168 -6.20 50.47 34.09
C GLN A 168 -6.71 49.83 32.78
N LEU A 169 -7.93 50.17 32.36
CA LEU A 169 -8.57 49.65 31.13
C LEU A 169 -7.70 49.87 29.88
N ALA A 170 -6.98 50.99 29.81
CA ALA A 170 -6.10 51.37 28.70
C ALA A 170 -4.89 50.42 28.53
N ASP A 171 -4.47 49.70 29.57
CA ASP A 171 -3.36 48.75 29.47
C ASP A 171 -3.80 47.41 28.85
N TRP A 172 -5.07 47.02 29.05
CA TRP A 172 -5.65 45.84 28.38
C TRP A 172 -5.91 46.07 26.90
N GLU A 173 -6.32 47.28 26.51
CA GLU A 173 -6.47 47.67 25.11
C GLU A 173 -5.15 47.57 24.35
N LYS A 174 -4.04 48.03 24.95
CA LYS A 174 -2.69 47.88 24.37
C LYS A 174 -2.28 46.42 24.22
N VAL A 175 -2.57 45.58 25.21
CA VAL A 175 -2.30 44.13 25.14
C VAL A 175 -3.08 43.47 24.00
N LEU A 176 -4.37 43.81 23.88
CA LEU A 176 -5.22 43.30 22.80
C LEU A 176 -4.72 43.74 21.42
N HIS A 177 -4.30 45.00 21.29
CA HIS A 177 -3.68 45.50 20.06
C HIS A 177 -2.39 44.74 19.71
N GLN A 178 -1.52 44.46 20.68
CA GLN A 178 -0.30 43.68 20.45
C GLN A 178 -0.61 42.25 20.00
N VAL A 179 -1.60 41.60 20.62
CA VAL A 179 -2.04 40.24 20.24
C VAL A 179 -2.60 40.23 18.82
N ASN A 180 -3.43 41.21 18.47
CA ASN A 180 -3.99 41.32 17.12
C ASN A 180 -2.91 41.62 16.08
N PHE A 181 -1.95 42.49 16.40
CA PHE A 181 -0.82 42.78 15.51
C PHE A 181 0.00 41.51 15.18
N VAL A 182 0.31 40.68 16.17
CA VAL A 182 1.04 39.42 15.94
C VAL A 182 0.19 38.41 15.15
N LYS A 183 -1.13 38.39 15.34
CA LYS A 183 -2.03 37.57 14.51
C LYS A 183 -2.06 38.06 13.07
N ASP A 184 -2.25 39.35 12.84
CA ASP A 184 -2.27 39.94 11.50
C ASP A 184 -0.92 39.71 10.78
N GLN A 185 0.20 39.80 11.51
CA GLN A 185 1.52 39.46 11.00
C GLN A 185 1.61 37.98 10.58
N GLN A 186 1.11 37.06 11.41
CA GLN A 186 1.13 35.63 11.11
C GLN A 186 0.23 35.29 9.93
N ASP A 187 -0.94 35.93 9.83
CA ASP A 187 -1.89 35.74 8.74
C ASP A 187 -1.29 36.23 7.42
N ALA A 188 -0.66 37.42 7.41
CA ALA A 188 0.03 37.95 6.23
C ALA A 188 1.18 37.04 5.76
N ILE A 189 1.97 36.48 6.68
CA ILE A 189 3.04 35.54 6.34
C ILE A 189 2.45 34.24 5.77
N ASN A 190 1.37 33.72 6.36
CA ASN A 190 0.71 32.50 5.88
C ASN A 190 0.09 32.70 4.49
N GLU A 191 -0.53 33.85 4.23
CA GLU A 191 -1.06 34.19 2.90
C GLU A 191 0.07 34.22 1.86
N LYS A 192 1.19 34.88 2.17
CA LYS A 192 2.36 34.91 1.29
C LYS A 192 2.89 33.50 1.02
N LEU A 193 3.08 32.69 2.07
CA LEU A 193 3.53 31.30 1.95
C LEU A 193 2.58 30.46 1.08
N HIS A 194 1.27 30.66 1.24
CA HIS A 194 0.27 29.96 0.43
C HIS A 194 0.37 30.33 -1.05
N THR A 195 0.61 31.61 -1.37
CA THR A 195 0.82 32.04 -2.76
C THR A 195 2.11 31.47 -3.36
N GLU A 196 3.21 31.44 -2.60
CA GLU A 196 4.47 30.83 -3.04
C GLU A 196 4.33 29.33 -3.24
N TYR A 197 3.63 28.64 -2.32
CA TYR A 197 3.31 27.22 -2.46
C TYR A 197 2.57 26.94 -3.77
N LEU A 198 1.52 27.70 -4.08
CA LEU A 198 0.73 27.50 -5.30
C LEU A 198 1.56 27.75 -6.57
N ALA A 199 2.43 28.76 -6.57
CA ALA A 199 3.31 29.04 -7.70
C ALA A 199 4.32 27.90 -7.93
N ILE A 200 4.93 27.39 -6.87
CA ILE A 200 5.87 26.26 -6.95
C ILE A 200 5.15 24.99 -7.40
N GLU A 201 3.93 24.73 -6.91
CA GLU A 201 3.12 23.60 -7.34
C GLU A 201 2.79 23.67 -8.84
N GLU A 202 2.42 24.85 -9.35
CA GLU A 202 2.21 25.10 -10.78
C GLU A 202 3.50 24.87 -11.59
N ASP A 203 4.64 25.39 -11.13
CA ASP A 203 5.94 25.19 -11.77
C ASP A 203 6.32 23.70 -11.83
N ILE A 204 6.15 22.95 -10.74
CA ILE A 204 6.43 21.50 -10.69
C ILE A 204 5.52 20.73 -11.64
N LEU A 205 4.23 21.07 -11.68
CA LEU A 205 3.26 20.46 -12.60
C LEU A 205 3.63 20.75 -14.06
N SER A 206 4.08 21.98 -14.36
CA SER A 206 4.52 22.38 -15.70
C SER A 206 5.76 21.62 -16.19
N LEU A 207 6.64 21.22 -15.26
CA LEU A 207 7.85 20.46 -15.54
C LEU A 207 7.59 18.97 -15.80
N GLY A 208 6.38 18.46 -15.53
CA GLY A 208 5.99 17.08 -15.85
C GLY A 208 6.73 15.99 -15.05
N VAL A 209 7.37 16.33 -13.93
CA VAL A 209 8.20 15.40 -13.13
C VAL A 209 7.38 14.23 -12.57
N GLU A 210 6.09 14.43 -12.30
CA GLU A 210 5.13 13.39 -11.90
C GLU A 210 4.96 12.31 -12.97
N GLU A 211 5.00 12.67 -14.26
CA GLU A 211 4.93 11.71 -15.38
C GLU A 211 6.21 10.87 -15.46
N SER A 212 7.35 11.41 -15.03
CA SER A 212 8.64 10.71 -14.97
C SER A 212 8.72 9.71 -13.81
N SER A 213 8.20 10.06 -12.63
CA SER A 213 8.22 9.19 -11.45
C SER A 213 7.17 8.08 -11.48
N THR A 214 6.09 8.27 -12.24
CA THR A 214 5.01 7.27 -12.43
C THR A 214 5.24 6.34 -13.62
N LYS A 215 6.30 6.57 -14.40
CA LYS A 215 6.87 5.61 -15.37
C LYS A 215 7.49 4.36 -14.72
N THR A 216 6.88 3.84 -13.65
CA THR A 216 6.80 2.38 -13.46
C THR A 216 6.10 1.70 -14.64
N ALA A 217 5.44 2.48 -15.51
CA ALA A 217 4.98 2.08 -16.85
C ALA A 217 6.12 1.81 -17.85
N ASP A 218 7.37 2.23 -17.59
CA ASP A 218 8.54 1.82 -18.38
C ASP A 218 8.94 0.35 -18.13
N CYS A 219 8.16 -0.37 -17.30
CA CYS A 219 8.17 -1.84 -17.27
C CYS A 219 7.45 -2.46 -18.48
N LEU A 220 6.83 -1.66 -19.35
CA LEU A 220 6.48 -2.06 -20.71
C LEU A 220 7.76 -2.06 -21.56
N VAL A 221 8.68 -2.96 -21.20
CA VAL A 221 9.72 -3.42 -22.13
C VAL A 221 8.98 -3.77 -23.42
N GLN A 222 9.37 -3.19 -24.56
CA GLN A 222 8.91 -3.68 -25.86
C GLN A 222 9.20 -5.18 -25.90
N VAL A 223 8.15 -5.98 -25.73
CA VAL A 223 8.23 -7.44 -25.66
C VAL A 223 8.61 -8.01 -27.04
N ASP A 224 8.65 -7.17 -28.08
CA ASP A 224 8.55 -7.59 -29.48
C ASP A 224 9.87 -7.78 -30.24
N GLN A 225 11.04 -7.59 -29.63
CA GLN A 225 12.29 -7.72 -30.38
C GLN A 225 12.98 -9.06 -30.13
N VAL A 226 13.14 -9.86 -31.19
CA VAL A 226 14.09 -10.99 -31.18
C VAL A 226 15.49 -10.41 -30.98
N PRO A 227 16.31 -10.96 -30.07
CA PRO A 227 17.67 -10.46 -29.84
C PRO A 227 18.47 -10.43 -31.13
N GLU A 228 19.17 -9.31 -31.40
CA GLU A 228 20.01 -9.14 -32.59
C GLU A 228 21.07 -10.24 -32.70
N GLU A 229 21.54 -10.73 -31.55
CA GLU A 229 22.48 -11.83 -31.43
C GLU A 229 21.99 -13.12 -32.11
N VAL A 230 20.68 -13.36 -32.17
CA VAL A 230 20.11 -14.54 -32.85
C VAL A 230 19.87 -14.27 -34.34
N LEU A 231 19.66 -13.01 -34.72
CA LEU A 231 19.39 -12.60 -36.10
C LEU A 231 20.65 -12.53 -36.98
N TYR A 232 21.82 -12.23 -36.39
CA TYR A 232 23.07 -12.02 -37.12
C TYR A 232 24.11 -13.15 -36.95
N LEU A 233 23.74 -14.28 -36.31
CA LEU A 233 24.63 -15.44 -36.22
C LEU A 233 24.55 -16.32 -37.48
N ASP A 234 25.69 -16.50 -38.16
CA ASP A 234 25.86 -17.39 -39.31
C ASP A 234 25.72 -18.87 -38.90
N CYS A 235 24.48 -19.36 -38.83
CA CYS A 235 24.18 -20.76 -38.55
C CYS A 235 24.12 -21.58 -39.85
N PRO A 236 24.80 -22.74 -39.94
CA PRO A 236 24.77 -23.60 -41.12
C PRO A 236 23.42 -24.31 -41.35
N TYR A 237 22.52 -24.32 -40.36
CA TYR A 237 21.22 -24.98 -40.42
C TYR A 237 20.06 -23.96 -40.33
N PRO A 238 19.48 -23.53 -41.48
CA PRO A 238 18.43 -22.50 -41.50
C PRO A 238 17.09 -22.94 -40.86
N GLY A 239 16.83 -24.26 -40.78
CA GLY A 239 15.66 -24.78 -40.07
C GLY A 239 15.76 -24.60 -38.55
N LEU A 240 16.98 -24.64 -38.00
CA LEU A 240 17.22 -24.44 -36.58
C LEU A 240 17.02 -22.96 -36.21
N THR A 241 17.55 -22.03 -36.99
CA THR A 241 17.36 -20.58 -36.74
C THR A 241 15.90 -20.17 -36.80
N ALA A 242 15.14 -20.70 -37.77
CA ALA A 242 13.69 -20.46 -37.85
C ALA A 242 12.94 -20.97 -36.61
N SER A 243 13.28 -22.16 -36.11
CA SER A 243 12.70 -22.73 -34.89
C SER A 243 13.02 -21.87 -33.66
N LEU A 244 14.26 -21.40 -33.52
CA LEU A 244 14.67 -20.56 -32.40
C LEU A 244 13.98 -19.19 -32.42
N ILE A 245 13.82 -18.58 -33.60
CA ILE A 245 13.05 -17.34 -33.77
C ILE A 245 11.59 -17.55 -33.34
N GLN A 246 10.98 -18.68 -33.73
CA GLN A 246 9.62 -19.03 -33.33
C GLN A 246 9.48 -19.21 -31.80
N GLU A 247 10.47 -19.79 -31.12
CA GLU A 247 10.48 -19.91 -29.66
C GLU A 247 10.55 -18.55 -28.95
N PHE A 248 11.31 -17.59 -29.47
CA PHE A 248 11.30 -16.22 -28.95
C PHE A 248 9.96 -15.53 -29.15
N GLN A 249 9.34 -15.70 -30.34
CA GLN A 249 8.03 -15.13 -30.63
C GLN A 249 6.94 -15.73 -29.73
N SER A 250 6.94 -17.05 -29.55
CA SER A 250 5.96 -17.73 -28.68
C SER A 250 6.08 -17.31 -27.21
N LEU A 251 7.32 -17.13 -26.72
CA LEU A 251 7.57 -16.62 -25.36
C LEU A 251 7.08 -15.18 -25.21
N SER A 252 7.35 -14.34 -26.21
CA SER A 252 6.92 -12.93 -26.27
C SER A 252 5.39 -12.82 -26.22
N GLU A 253 4.68 -13.55 -27.08
CA GLU A 253 3.21 -13.58 -27.13
C GLU A 253 2.59 -14.06 -25.80
N LYS A 254 3.18 -15.10 -25.19
CA LYS A 254 2.72 -15.61 -23.89
C LYS A 254 2.83 -14.58 -22.77
N TYR A 255 3.92 -13.81 -22.75
CA TYR A 255 4.12 -12.78 -21.73
C TYR A 255 3.32 -11.52 -22.03
N GLN A 256 3.18 -11.13 -23.30
CA GLN A 256 2.33 -10.03 -23.74
C GLN A 256 0.85 -10.28 -23.39
N SER A 257 0.32 -11.47 -23.67
CA SER A 257 -1.05 -11.84 -23.30
C SER A 257 -1.27 -11.87 -21.79
N ARG A 258 -0.30 -12.36 -21.00
CA ARG A 258 -0.36 -12.27 -19.52
C ARG A 258 -0.32 -10.82 -19.03
N LEU A 259 0.56 -9.99 -19.59
CA LEU A 259 0.66 -8.57 -19.22
C LEU A 259 -0.64 -7.84 -19.53
N GLN A 260 -1.20 -8.04 -20.73
CA GLN A 260 -2.48 -7.46 -21.13
C GLN A 260 -3.61 -7.89 -20.19
N SER A 261 -3.71 -9.18 -19.87
CA SER A 261 -4.71 -9.68 -18.91
C SER A 261 -4.61 -9.03 -17.53
N VAL A 262 -3.39 -8.78 -17.04
CA VAL A 262 -3.20 -8.10 -15.75
C VAL A 262 -3.50 -6.60 -15.88
N GLN A 263 -3.19 -5.98 -17.02
CA GLN A 263 -3.45 -4.57 -17.29
C GLN A 263 -4.94 -4.28 -17.48
N ASP A 264 -5.69 -5.15 -18.15
CA ASP A 264 -7.15 -5.06 -18.29
C ASP A 264 -7.83 -5.08 -16.92
N ARG A 265 -7.30 -5.89 -15.98
CA ARG A 265 -7.76 -5.90 -14.58
C ARG A 265 -7.48 -4.60 -13.84
N LEU A 266 -6.49 -3.81 -14.28
CA LEU A 266 -6.12 -2.52 -13.70
C LEU A 266 -6.92 -1.36 -14.31
N GLN A 267 -7.26 -1.42 -15.60
CA GLN A 267 -8.00 -0.36 -16.31
C GLN A 267 -9.36 -0.01 -15.69
N GLY A 268 -9.99 -0.95 -14.99
CA GLY A 268 -11.25 -0.71 -14.26
C GLY A 268 -11.09 0.00 -12.91
N LEU A 269 -9.86 0.25 -12.44
CA LEU A 269 -9.59 0.93 -11.17
C LEU A 269 -8.90 2.27 -11.42
N ASP A 270 -9.57 3.33 -10.98
CA ASP A 270 -8.97 4.66 -10.89
C ASP A 270 -7.69 4.64 -10.03
N ARG A 271 -6.70 5.48 -10.38
CA ARG A 271 -5.40 5.60 -9.69
C ARG A 271 -5.59 5.82 -8.18
N PHE A 272 -6.65 6.55 -7.81
CA PHE A 272 -6.99 6.89 -6.43
C PHE A 272 -8.21 6.12 -5.91
N CYS A 273 -8.62 5.04 -6.58
CA CYS A 273 -9.77 4.22 -6.20
C CYS A 273 -11.08 5.04 -6.03
N GLY A 274 -11.30 6.06 -6.84
CA GLY A 274 -12.48 6.92 -6.82
C GLY A 274 -12.49 7.95 -5.69
N TRP A 275 -11.34 8.18 -5.04
CA TRP A 275 -11.14 9.21 -4.02
C TRP A 275 -10.36 10.39 -4.60
N SER A 276 -10.40 11.55 -3.92
CA SER A 276 -9.49 12.65 -4.26
C SER A 276 -8.04 12.23 -3.98
N ALA A 277 -7.09 12.82 -4.71
CA ALA A 277 -5.67 12.56 -4.51
C ALA A 277 -5.26 12.83 -3.05
N ASP A 278 -5.73 13.93 -2.47
CA ASP A 278 -5.46 14.31 -1.07
C ASP A 278 -6.04 13.32 -0.07
N ASP A 279 -7.30 12.92 -0.23
CA ASP A 279 -7.93 11.98 0.71
C ASP A 279 -7.29 10.60 0.60
N HIS A 280 -6.94 10.17 -0.62
CA HIS A 280 -6.23 8.92 -0.85
C HIS A 280 -4.83 8.95 -0.22
N LEU A 281 -4.09 10.05 -0.38
CA LEU A 281 -2.77 10.22 0.24
C LEU A 281 -2.87 10.21 1.77
N ARG A 282 -3.81 10.97 2.34
CA ARG A 282 -4.09 10.97 3.78
C ARG A 282 -4.44 9.57 4.27
N PHE A 283 -5.25 8.83 3.52
CA PHE A 283 -5.60 7.44 3.84
C PHE A 283 -4.36 6.54 3.83
N GLN A 284 -3.55 6.59 2.76
CA GLN A 284 -2.33 5.79 2.62
C GLN A 284 -1.34 6.07 3.74
N MET A 285 -1.05 7.35 4.00
CA MET A 285 -0.17 7.80 5.06
C MET A 285 -0.67 7.35 6.43
N THR A 286 -1.98 7.47 6.69
CA THR A 286 -2.56 7.00 7.95
C THR A 286 -2.37 5.50 8.11
N VAL A 287 -2.66 4.69 7.10
CA VAL A 287 -2.51 3.22 7.21
C VAL A 287 -1.05 2.81 7.36
N SER A 288 -0.10 3.48 6.68
CA SER A 288 1.32 3.15 6.75
C SER A 288 1.97 3.46 8.10
N GLN A 289 1.42 4.40 8.88
CA GLN A 289 1.88 4.71 10.24
C GLN A 289 1.64 3.56 11.23
N TYR A 290 0.72 2.64 10.93
CA TYR A 290 0.42 1.50 11.80
C TYR A 290 1.12 0.25 11.27
N PRO A 291 2.18 -0.24 11.94
CA PRO A 291 2.86 -1.46 11.50
C PRO A 291 2.04 -2.73 11.82
N HIS A 292 2.26 -3.77 11.00
CA HIS A 292 1.44 -5.00 11.00
C HIS A 292 1.72 -5.92 12.20
N ASP A 293 2.80 -5.66 12.93
CA ASP A 293 3.21 -6.33 14.18
C ASP A 293 2.36 -5.91 15.39
N LEU A 294 1.60 -4.82 15.29
CA LEU A 294 0.73 -4.35 16.36
C LEU A 294 -0.46 -5.27 16.58
N HIS A 295 -0.69 -5.62 17.85
CA HIS A 295 -1.94 -6.25 18.24
C HIS A 295 -3.13 -5.32 17.94
N ASN A 296 -4.19 -5.85 17.33
CA ASN A 296 -5.34 -5.07 16.86
C ASN A 296 -5.02 -3.96 15.85
N HIS A 297 -3.93 -4.11 15.07
CA HIS A 297 -3.53 -3.20 13.97
C HIS A 297 -4.73 -2.71 13.15
N ARG A 298 -5.58 -3.62 12.67
CA ARG A 298 -6.77 -3.28 11.86
C ARG A 298 -7.80 -2.45 12.60
N ALA A 299 -8.02 -2.72 13.88
CA ALA A 299 -8.97 -1.92 14.65
C ALA A 299 -8.41 -0.52 14.92
N LEU A 300 -7.11 -0.39 15.13
CA LEU A 300 -6.46 0.88 15.44
C LEU A 300 -6.42 1.83 14.24
N TYR A 301 -5.87 1.41 13.09
CA TYR A 301 -5.85 2.33 11.94
C TYR A 301 -7.28 2.66 11.48
N MET A 302 -8.23 1.73 11.59
CA MET A 302 -9.64 2.01 11.25
C MET A 302 -10.26 3.02 12.21
N ASP A 303 -9.98 2.94 13.52
CA ASP A 303 -10.42 3.96 14.49
C ASP A 303 -9.83 5.34 14.15
N MET A 304 -8.55 5.40 13.76
CA MET A 304 -7.92 6.65 13.35
C MET A 304 -8.51 7.21 12.05
N LEU A 305 -8.71 6.38 11.04
CA LEU A 305 -9.36 6.77 9.79
C LEU A 305 -10.77 7.31 10.03
N GLN A 306 -11.55 6.71 10.94
CA GLN A 306 -12.88 7.23 11.29
C GLN A 306 -12.83 8.60 11.98
N ARG A 307 -11.74 8.92 12.68
CA ARG A 307 -11.51 10.25 13.28
C ARG A 307 -11.08 11.28 12.24
N LEU A 308 -10.24 10.90 11.29
CA LEU A 308 -9.74 11.77 10.22
C LEU A 308 -10.78 12.02 9.12
N PHE A 309 -11.65 11.04 8.86
CA PHE A 309 -12.73 11.12 7.87
C PHE A 309 -14.10 11.06 8.55
N PRO A 310 -14.51 12.09 9.33
CA PRO A 310 -15.78 12.07 10.07
C PRO A 310 -17.01 12.05 9.15
N HIS A 311 -16.84 12.48 7.90
CA HIS A 311 -17.88 12.53 6.87
C HIS A 311 -18.02 11.20 6.10
N ARG A 312 -17.13 10.22 6.32
CA ARG A 312 -17.17 8.92 5.63
C ARG A 312 -17.65 7.83 6.56
N SER A 313 -18.40 6.88 5.99
CA SER A 313 -18.83 5.72 6.74
C SER A 313 -17.69 4.72 6.93
N ARG A 314 -17.78 3.89 7.98
CA ARG A 314 -16.83 2.78 8.18
C ARG A 314 -16.80 1.83 6.97
N GLN A 315 -17.94 1.64 6.31
CA GLN A 315 -18.02 0.74 5.15
C GLN A 315 -17.29 1.30 3.94
N GLU A 316 -17.37 2.61 3.70
CA GLU A 316 -16.64 3.28 2.63
C GLU A 316 -15.12 3.14 2.83
N LEU A 317 -14.63 3.31 4.06
CA LEU A 317 -13.22 3.12 4.39
C LEU A 317 -12.75 1.67 4.15
N ILE A 318 -13.58 0.68 4.49
CA ILE A 318 -13.29 -0.74 4.23
C ILE A 318 -13.28 -1.02 2.72
N ASN A 319 -14.26 -0.50 1.99
CA ASN A 319 -14.35 -0.70 0.54
C ASN A 319 -13.14 -0.07 -0.17
N HIS A 320 -12.75 1.15 0.23
CA HIS A 320 -11.55 1.80 -0.29
C HIS A 320 -10.28 1.00 0.01
N LYS A 321 -10.14 0.46 1.24
CA LYS A 321 -9.02 -0.42 1.60
C LYS A 321 -8.93 -1.64 0.69
N LEU A 322 -10.07 -2.28 0.38
CA LEU A 322 -10.13 -3.44 -0.50
C LEU A 322 -9.75 -3.09 -1.94
N SER A 323 -10.28 -1.99 -2.48
CA SER A 323 -9.92 -1.51 -3.82
C SER A 323 -8.43 -1.19 -3.92
N TRP A 324 -7.88 -0.49 -2.92
CA TRP A 324 -6.45 -0.17 -2.87
C TRP A 324 -5.58 -1.42 -2.73
N ASP A 325 -5.95 -2.38 -1.88
CA ASP A 325 -5.24 -3.66 -1.76
C ASP A 325 -5.24 -4.43 -3.07
N TRP A 326 -6.37 -4.45 -3.76
CA TRP A 326 -6.50 -5.08 -5.07
C TRP A 326 -5.64 -4.40 -6.14
N GLN A 327 -5.63 -3.06 -6.17
CA GLN A 327 -4.79 -2.28 -7.07
C GLN A 327 -3.30 -2.55 -6.81
N ARG A 328 -2.86 -2.49 -5.55
CA ARG A 328 -1.47 -2.77 -5.13
C ARG A 328 -1.06 -4.21 -5.46
N PHE A 329 -1.95 -5.17 -5.25
CA PHE A 329 -1.71 -6.56 -5.62
C PHE A 329 -1.52 -6.70 -7.13
N THR A 330 -2.40 -6.09 -7.92
CA THR A 330 -2.34 -6.13 -9.39
C THR A 330 -1.08 -5.45 -9.94
N GLN A 331 -0.68 -4.30 -9.38
CA GLN A 331 0.61 -3.66 -9.69
C GLN A 331 1.81 -4.54 -9.32
N THR A 332 1.75 -5.27 -8.21
CA THR A 332 2.80 -6.22 -7.83
C THR A 332 2.85 -7.40 -8.79
N GLN A 333 1.70 -7.90 -9.26
CA GLN A 333 1.65 -8.92 -10.30
C GLN A 333 2.27 -8.43 -11.62
N LEU A 334 2.00 -7.19 -12.05
CA LEU A 334 2.65 -6.61 -13.24
C LEU A 334 4.17 -6.65 -13.13
N ARG A 335 4.71 -6.20 -11.99
CA ARG A 335 6.17 -6.23 -11.74
C ARG A 335 6.74 -7.65 -11.77
N VAL A 336 6.04 -8.61 -11.15
CA VAL A 336 6.47 -10.02 -11.16
C VAL A 336 6.45 -10.61 -12.57
N VAL A 337 5.42 -10.32 -13.36
CA VAL A 337 5.32 -10.79 -14.75
C VAL A 337 6.44 -10.21 -15.60
N ALA A 338 6.71 -8.91 -15.49
CA ALA A 338 7.79 -8.27 -16.22
C ALA A 338 9.18 -8.82 -15.82
N GLN A 339 9.41 -9.05 -14.53
CA GLN A 339 10.65 -9.69 -14.05
C GLN A 339 10.79 -11.14 -14.53
N SER A 340 9.69 -11.90 -14.57
CA SER A 340 9.72 -13.26 -15.13
C SER A 340 10.00 -13.28 -16.62
N TRP A 341 9.46 -12.33 -17.38
CA TRP A 341 9.79 -12.16 -18.80
C TRP A 341 11.28 -11.92 -19.00
N GLN A 342 11.86 -10.96 -18.26
CA GLN A 342 13.29 -10.67 -18.36
C GLN A 342 14.17 -11.90 -18.05
N ARG A 343 13.81 -12.64 -17.00
CA ARG A 343 14.53 -13.87 -16.63
C ARG A 343 14.42 -14.95 -17.69
N ASP A 344 13.19 -15.29 -18.11
CA ASP A 344 12.96 -16.37 -19.07
C ASP A 344 13.56 -16.04 -20.44
N ARG A 345 13.55 -14.76 -20.84
CA ARG A 345 14.21 -14.29 -22.06
C ARG A 345 15.73 -14.46 -21.99
N ALA A 346 16.36 -14.11 -20.86
CA ALA A 346 17.79 -14.30 -20.66
C ALA A 346 18.17 -15.80 -20.67
N ASP A 347 17.36 -16.64 -20.02
CA ASP A 347 17.56 -18.08 -20.00
C ASP A 347 17.40 -18.71 -21.39
N LEU A 348 16.41 -18.26 -22.17
CA LEU A 348 16.21 -18.71 -23.54
C LEU A 348 17.39 -18.29 -24.43
N LEU A 349 17.86 -17.04 -24.32
CA LEU A 349 19.03 -16.55 -25.04
C LEU A 349 20.28 -17.38 -24.72
N PHE A 350 20.52 -17.68 -23.45
CA PHE A 350 21.64 -18.53 -23.06
C PHE A 350 21.55 -19.93 -23.72
N LYS A 351 20.37 -20.58 -23.67
CA LYS A 351 20.17 -21.89 -24.30
C LYS A 351 20.37 -21.85 -25.81
N VAL A 352 19.82 -20.82 -26.47
CA VAL A 352 19.93 -20.62 -27.92
C VAL A 352 21.40 -20.49 -28.33
N LEU A 353 22.19 -19.68 -27.63
CA LEU A 353 23.61 -19.52 -27.93
C LEU A 353 24.39 -20.84 -27.79
N VAL A 354 24.10 -21.62 -26.75
CA VAL A 354 24.71 -22.96 -26.56
C VAL A 354 24.33 -23.88 -27.72
N THR A 355 23.05 -23.98 -28.07
CA THR A 355 22.56 -24.84 -29.17
C THR A 355 23.12 -24.43 -30.53
N LEU A 356 23.28 -23.13 -30.78
CA LEU A 356 23.89 -22.64 -32.03
C LEU A 356 25.37 -23.01 -32.12
N GLU A 357 26.11 -22.94 -31.01
CA GLU A 357 27.51 -23.34 -30.97
C GLU A 357 27.68 -24.86 -31.15
N GLU A 358 26.83 -25.67 -30.50
CA GLU A 358 26.79 -27.13 -30.70
C GLU A 358 26.49 -27.48 -32.17
N ALA A 359 25.52 -26.80 -32.79
CA ALA A 359 25.18 -27.01 -34.19
C ALA A 359 26.34 -26.62 -35.13
N ARG A 360 27.06 -25.54 -34.80
CA ARG A 360 28.25 -25.13 -35.57
C ARG A 360 29.37 -26.17 -35.48
N GLN A 361 29.61 -26.72 -34.29
CA GLN A 361 30.61 -27.77 -34.08
C GLN A 361 30.23 -29.06 -34.84
N ALA A 362 28.98 -29.50 -34.73
CA ALA A 362 28.48 -30.66 -35.47
C ALA A 362 28.63 -30.51 -36.99
N TYR A 363 28.36 -29.32 -37.54
CA TYR A 363 28.56 -29.03 -38.95
C TYR A 363 30.04 -29.10 -39.37
N GLN A 364 30.96 -28.60 -38.54
CA GLN A 364 32.40 -28.69 -38.81
C GLN A 364 32.90 -30.14 -38.79
N GLU A 365 32.40 -30.96 -37.85
CA GLU A 365 32.70 -32.39 -37.79
C GLU A 365 32.17 -33.14 -39.01
N GLU A 366 30.93 -32.84 -39.44
CA GLU A 366 30.33 -33.42 -40.64
C GLU A 366 31.11 -33.05 -41.91
N LEU A 367 31.55 -31.80 -42.02
CA LEU A 367 32.39 -31.33 -43.13
C LEU A 367 33.73 -32.08 -43.14
N ALA A 368 34.38 -32.26 -41.99
CA ALA A 368 35.64 -32.99 -41.86
C ALA A 368 35.48 -34.46 -42.27
N LEU A 369 34.43 -35.13 -41.79
CA LEU A 369 34.10 -36.51 -42.17
C LEU A 369 33.81 -36.64 -43.67
N HIS A 370 33.12 -35.66 -44.26
CA HIS A 370 32.86 -35.63 -45.68
C HIS A 370 34.15 -35.47 -46.49
N THR A 371 35.04 -34.56 -46.09
CA THR A 371 36.35 -34.40 -46.75
C THR A 371 37.21 -35.65 -46.62
N ASP A 372 37.21 -36.32 -45.46
CA ASP A 372 37.94 -37.57 -45.25
C ASP A 372 37.39 -38.70 -46.14
N ARG A 373 36.06 -38.83 -46.24
CA ARG A 373 35.41 -39.80 -47.15
C ARG A 373 35.77 -39.54 -48.61
N GLN A 374 35.75 -38.27 -49.05
CA GLN A 374 36.16 -37.92 -50.40
C GLN A 374 37.63 -38.27 -50.67
N HIS A 375 38.52 -37.99 -49.70
CA HIS A 375 39.93 -38.33 -49.81
C HIS A 375 40.15 -39.84 -49.87
N GLN A 376 39.46 -40.62 -49.03
CA GLN A 376 39.49 -42.08 -49.06
C GLN A 376 38.98 -42.63 -50.40
N GLN A 377 37.89 -42.08 -50.95
CA GLN A 377 37.38 -42.47 -52.26
C GLN A 377 38.38 -42.17 -53.37
N GLU A 378 39.09 -41.04 -53.32
CA GLU A 378 40.14 -40.69 -54.27
C GLU A 378 41.35 -41.64 -54.17
N ILE A 379 41.75 -42.02 -52.96
CA ILE A 379 42.80 -43.03 -52.76
C ILE A 379 42.36 -44.37 -53.33
N CYS A 380 41.14 -44.82 -53.03
CA CYS A 380 40.59 -46.07 -53.52
C CYS A 380 40.49 -46.11 -55.05
N SER A 381 40.06 -45.02 -55.70
CA SER A 381 40.02 -44.93 -57.17
C SER A 381 41.43 -45.02 -57.77
N ARG A 382 42.38 -44.24 -57.25
CA ARG A 382 43.80 -44.29 -57.67
C ARG A 382 44.43 -45.67 -57.47
N LEU A 383 44.08 -46.38 -56.40
CA LEU A 383 44.54 -47.74 -56.16
C LEU A 383 43.90 -48.75 -57.12
N SER A 384 42.61 -48.59 -57.44
CA SER A 384 41.91 -49.44 -58.43
C SER A 384 42.42 -49.26 -59.85
N ASP A 385 42.79 -48.04 -60.25
CA ASP A 385 43.39 -47.76 -61.55
C ASP A 385 44.77 -48.43 -61.69
N LYS A 386 45.55 -48.45 -60.60
CA LYS A 386 46.86 -49.13 -60.55
C LYS A 386 46.76 -50.65 -60.61
N THR A 387 45.73 -51.25 -60.02
CA THR A 387 45.52 -52.72 -60.07
C THR A 387 44.94 -53.18 -61.41
N LEU A 388 44.12 -52.36 -62.08
CA LEU A 388 43.68 -52.61 -63.46
C LEU A 388 44.80 -52.43 -64.50
N GLY A 389 45.83 -51.61 -64.20
CA GLY A 389 47.07 -51.53 -64.98
C GLY A 389 48.05 -52.70 -64.78
N LEU A 390 47.76 -53.62 -63.86
CA LEU A 390 48.60 -54.77 -63.49
C LEU A 390 47.89 -56.12 -63.68
N VAL A 391 47.05 -56.24 -64.72
CA VAL A 391 46.59 -57.55 -65.22
C VAL A 391 47.40 -57.94 -66.46
N PRO A 392 48.44 -58.80 -66.34
CA PRO A 392 48.88 -59.63 -67.45
C PRO A 392 47.85 -60.75 -67.67
N SER A 393 47.39 -60.87 -68.91
CA SER A 393 46.68 -62.02 -69.45
C SER A 393 47.40 -63.33 -69.11
N TRP A 394 46.94 -64.07 -68.09
CA TRP A 394 47.15 -65.51 -67.97
C TRP A 394 45.83 -66.16 -67.60
N ALA A 395 45.28 -66.89 -68.58
CA ALA A 395 44.18 -67.81 -68.37
C ALA A 395 44.62 -69.00 -67.52
N SER A 396 43.77 -69.43 -66.58
CA SER A 396 43.35 -70.82 -66.30
C SER A 396 43.15 -71.09 -64.80
N GLY A 397 42.00 -71.68 -64.44
CA GLY A 397 41.93 -72.61 -63.30
C GLY A 397 40.96 -72.29 -62.17
N ASN A 398 39.73 -72.79 -62.32
CA ASN A 398 38.86 -73.42 -61.29
C ASN A 398 38.45 -72.71 -59.98
N VAL A 399 37.14 -72.41 -59.92
CA VAL A 399 36.10 -72.83 -58.95
C VAL A 399 36.48 -72.91 -57.45
N ILE A 400 35.72 -72.20 -56.58
CA ILE A 400 34.84 -72.76 -55.51
C ILE A 400 34.17 -71.65 -54.66
N ARG A 401 32.83 -71.68 -54.66
CA ARG A 401 31.79 -71.38 -53.64
C ARG A 401 31.80 -70.10 -52.76
N SER A 402 30.72 -69.32 -52.97
CA SER A 402 29.60 -69.04 -52.03
C SER A 402 29.89 -68.51 -50.62
N ARG A 403 29.35 -67.32 -50.30
CA ARG A 403 28.09 -67.18 -49.55
C ARG A 403 27.62 -65.72 -49.45
N GLU A 404 26.37 -65.51 -49.80
CA GLU A 404 25.55 -64.35 -49.42
C GLU A 404 25.44 -64.26 -47.89
N ALA A 405 25.49 -63.05 -47.36
CA ALA A 405 24.88 -62.71 -46.08
C ALA A 405 24.29 -61.30 -46.19
N VAL A 406 22.97 -61.29 -46.36
CA VAL A 406 22.05 -60.17 -46.10
C VAL A 406 22.29 -59.65 -44.69
N PHE A 407 22.31 -58.33 -44.51
CA PHE A 407 21.95 -57.73 -43.24
C PHE A 407 21.01 -56.55 -43.49
N ASP A 408 19.78 -56.77 -43.04
CA ASP A 408 18.68 -55.83 -42.92
C ASP A 408 19.07 -54.61 -42.08
N TRP A 409 18.56 -53.45 -42.49
CA TRP A 409 18.52 -52.23 -41.70
C TRP A 409 17.17 -52.14 -40.98
N HIS A 410 17.21 -52.10 -39.64
CA HIS A 410 16.20 -51.47 -38.80
C HIS A 410 16.88 -50.64 -37.72
#